data_AF-A0A7S2UV42-F1
#
_entry.id   AF-A0A7S2UV42-F1
#
_cell.length_a   1.000
_cell.length_b   1.000
_cell.length_c   1.000
_cell.angle_alpha   90.00
_cell.angle_beta   90.00
_cell.angle_gamma   90.00
#
_symmetry.space_group_name_H-M   'P 1'
#
loop_
_entity.id
_entity.type
_entity.pdbx_description
1 polymer ?
#
loop_
_entity_poly.entity_id
_entity_poly.type
_entity_poly.pdbx_seq_one_letter_code
_entity_poly.pdbx_strand_id
1 'polypeptide(L)'
;LNEKTSVLLVRPRGWHLDEDHITVNGRVVSGALFDFAMYFFHNTSELLKQGSGPYFYLPKLESHLEARLWNDVFVAAQGYIGMPQGTIRATVLLETITAAFEMDEILYELREHSTGLNCGRWDYIFSYIKKLKTHSDRVLPDRSEVTMEAPFMTAYVKRLIYTCHRRGAHAMGGMAAQIPIKNDSAANERAIAGVH
;
A
#
# COMPACT_ATOMS: atom_id res chain seq x y z
N LEU A 1 -10.87 0.10 -24.78
CA LEU A 1 -10.37 -0.92 -23.83
C LEU A 1 -10.94 -2.28 -24.23
N ASN A 2 -10.35 -3.38 -23.78
CA ASN A 2 -10.87 -4.74 -24.01
C ASN A 2 -12.18 -4.96 -23.24
N GLU A 3 -12.97 -5.97 -23.63
CA GLU A 3 -14.22 -6.35 -22.93
C GLU A 3 -13.99 -6.74 -21.46
N LYS A 4 -12.89 -7.43 -21.18
CA LYS A 4 -12.43 -7.74 -19.82
C LYS A 4 -11.18 -6.92 -19.51
N THR A 5 -11.27 -6.10 -18.47
CA THR A 5 -10.17 -5.25 -17.98
C THR A 5 -9.65 -5.75 -16.63
N SER A 6 -8.49 -5.24 -16.22
CA SER A 6 -7.95 -5.48 -14.88
C SER A 6 -8.84 -4.86 -13.81
N VAL A 7 -8.89 -5.50 -12.65
CA VAL A 7 -9.58 -4.95 -11.47
C VAL A 7 -8.92 -3.64 -11.06
N LEU A 8 -9.72 -2.59 -10.90
CA LEU A 8 -9.25 -1.26 -10.49
C LEU A 8 -9.05 -1.20 -8.98
N LEU A 9 -7.86 -0.77 -8.56
CA LEU A 9 -7.55 -0.40 -7.17
C LEU A 9 -7.01 1.04 -7.17
N VAL A 10 -7.45 1.85 -6.20
CA VAL A 10 -6.98 3.23 -6.05
C VAL A 10 -6.02 3.37 -4.89
N ARG A 11 -4.87 4.01 -5.14
CA ARG A 11 -3.91 4.37 -4.10
C ARG A 11 -4.08 5.84 -3.74
N PRO A 12 -4.79 6.19 -2.64
CA PRO A 12 -4.86 7.58 -2.17
C PRO A 12 -3.48 8.07 -1.73
N ARG A 13 -3.35 9.40 -1.57
CA ARG A 13 -2.22 10.00 -0.85
C ARG A 13 -2.07 9.42 0.56
N GLY A 14 -0.86 9.49 1.11
CA GLY A 14 -0.59 9.08 2.50
C GLY A 14 -1.03 10.14 3.52
N TRP A 15 -1.13 9.75 4.79
CA TRP A 15 -1.65 10.60 5.87
C TRP A 15 -0.94 11.96 6.08
N HIS A 16 0.30 12.08 5.61
CA HIS A 16 1.14 13.27 5.75
C HIS A 16 0.94 14.33 4.65
N LEU A 17 0.05 14.07 3.68
CA LEU A 17 -0.21 14.98 2.56
C LEU A 17 -1.60 15.62 2.70
N ASP A 18 -1.65 16.93 2.46
CA ASP A 18 -2.87 17.72 2.44
C ASP A 18 -3.44 17.86 1.02
N GLU A 19 -4.68 18.33 0.93
CA GLU A 19 -5.31 18.87 -0.27
C GLU A 19 -5.50 20.38 -0.09
N ASP A 20 -4.53 21.14 -0.61
CA ASP A 20 -4.41 22.58 -0.36
C ASP A 20 -5.59 23.40 -0.92
N HIS A 21 -6.35 22.87 -1.87
CA HIS A 21 -7.43 23.60 -2.54
C HIS A 21 -8.78 23.49 -1.82
N ILE A 22 -8.90 22.63 -0.82
CA ILE A 22 -10.16 22.36 -0.12
C ILE A 22 -9.97 22.58 1.37
N THR A 23 -10.88 23.34 1.98
CA THR A 23 -10.88 23.59 3.42
C THR A 23 -12.20 23.20 4.06
N VAL A 24 -12.15 22.70 5.29
CA VAL A 24 -13.31 22.45 6.15
C VAL A 24 -13.04 23.16 7.47
N ASN A 25 -13.96 24.03 7.88
CA ASN A 25 -13.80 24.87 9.09
C ASN A 25 -12.48 25.64 9.12
N GLY A 26 -12.05 26.14 7.95
CA GLY A 26 -10.82 26.94 7.80
C GLY A 26 -9.51 26.15 7.89
N ARG A 27 -9.54 24.81 7.90
CA ARG A 27 -8.36 23.95 7.83
C ARG A 27 -8.33 23.18 6.51
N VAL A 28 -7.15 23.04 5.91
CA VAL A 28 -6.96 22.18 4.74
C VAL A 28 -7.35 20.74 5.07
N VAL A 29 -7.92 20.05 4.10
CA VAL A 29 -8.35 18.65 4.29
C VAL A 29 -7.18 17.70 4.02
N SER A 30 -7.21 16.53 4.64
CA SER A 30 -6.24 15.47 4.33
C SER A 30 -6.41 15.03 2.87
N GLY A 31 -5.30 14.98 2.13
CA GLY A 31 -5.29 14.46 0.76
C GLY A 31 -5.69 12.99 0.69
N ALA A 32 -5.35 12.20 1.72
CA ALA A 32 -5.75 10.80 1.83
C ALA A 32 -7.29 10.66 1.87
N LEU A 33 -7.95 11.49 2.69
CA LEU A 33 -9.41 11.49 2.81
C LEU A 33 -10.07 12.03 1.54
N PHE A 34 -9.51 13.06 0.92
CA PHE A 34 -10.03 13.62 -0.32
C PHE A 34 -10.04 12.59 -1.44
N ASP A 35 -8.89 11.94 -1.70
CA ASP A 35 -8.76 10.94 -2.77
C ASP A 35 -9.70 9.75 -2.54
N PHE A 36 -9.75 9.25 -1.29
CA PHE A 36 -10.65 8.18 -0.88
C PHE A 36 -12.11 8.56 -1.14
N ALA A 37 -12.55 9.71 -0.61
CA ALA A 37 -13.95 10.11 -0.64
C ALA A 37 -14.43 10.33 -2.08
N MET A 38 -13.62 11.00 -2.91
CA MET A 38 -13.98 11.25 -4.31
C MET A 38 -14.11 9.95 -5.10
N TYR A 39 -13.16 9.02 -4.97
CA TYR A 39 -13.26 7.75 -5.67
C TYR A 39 -14.42 6.89 -5.16
N PHE A 40 -14.52 6.73 -3.83
CA PHE A 40 -15.57 5.95 -3.19
C PHE A 40 -16.96 6.46 -3.59
N PHE A 41 -17.22 7.75 -3.42
CA PHE A 41 -18.54 8.32 -3.65
C PHE A 41 -18.98 8.21 -5.11
N HIS A 42 -18.09 8.47 -6.07
CA HIS A 42 -18.46 8.51 -7.49
C HIS A 42 -18.55 7.13 -8.16
N ASN A 43 -17.82 6.12 -7.67
CA ASN A 43 -17.65 4.86 -8.41
C ASN A 43 -18.36 3.66 -7.76
N THR A 44 -18.64 3.70 -6.46
CA THR A 44 -19.08 2.52 -5.71
C THR A 44 -20.35 1.86 -6.25
N SER A 45 -21.38 2.63 -6.60
CA SER A 45 -22.62 2.06 -7.14
C SER A 45 -22.39 1.29 -8.44
N GLU A 46 -21.57 1.84 -9.33
CA GLU A 46 -21.29 1.20 -10.62
C GLU A 46 -20.38 -0.02 -10.47
N LEU A 47 -19.36 0.07 -9.62
CA LEU A 47 -18.48 -1.07 -9.31
C LEU A 47 -19.28 -2.27 -8.81
N LEU A 48 -20.26 -2.05 -7.93
CA LEU A 48 -21.11 -3.13 -7.41
C LEU A 48 -22.03 -3.73 -8.49
N LYS A 49 -22.62 -2.90 -9.38
CA LYS A 49 -23.44 -3.40 -10.49
C LYS A 49 -22.66 -4.32 -11.43
N GLN A 50 -21.36 -4.06 -11.57
CA GLN A 50 -20.45 -4.86 -12.39
C GLN A 50 -19.87 -6.08 -11.64
N GLY A 51 -20.29 -6.34 -10.40
CA GLY A 51 -19.78 -7.45 -9.58
C GLY A 51 -18.36 -7.23 -9.04
N SER A 52 -17.90 -5.98 -9.00
CA SER A 52 -16.63 -5.53 -8.40
C SER A 52 -16.92 -4.82 -7.06
N GLY A 53 -15.96 -4.05 -6.54
CA GLY A 53 -16.11 -3.28 -5.32
C GLY A 53 -15.13 -2.11 -5.21
N PRO A 54 -15.32 -1.22 -4.21
CA PRO A 54 -14.43 -0.10 -3.95
C PRO A 54 -13.13 -0.61 -3.29
N TYR A 55 -12.05 -0.65 -4.07
CA TYR A 55 -10.79 -1.25 -3.65
C TYR A 55 -9.64 -0.23 -3.53
N PHE A 56 -8.85 -0.35 -2.47
CA PHE A 56 -7.83 0.62 -2.09
C PHE A 56 -6.46 0.00 -1.86
N TYR A 57 -5.44 0.83 -2.02
CA TYR A 57 -4.04 0.52 -1.73
C TYR A 57 -3.49 1.59 -0.79
N LEU A 58 -3.20 1.27 0.47
CA LEU A 58 -2.94 2.26 1.52
C LEU A 58 -1.43 2.45 1.71
N PRO A 59 -0.87 3.64 1.42
CA PRO A 59 0.57 3.87 1.47
C PRO A 59 1.06 4.34 2.84
N LYS A 60 2.34 4.06 3.10
CA LYS A 60 3.16 4.72 4.13
C LYS A 60 2.60 4.70 5.56
N LEU A 61 1.82 3.69 5.93
CA LEU A 61 1.41 3.53 7.33
C LEU A 61 2.64 3.29 8.20
N GLU A 62 2.68 3.92 9.37
CA GLU A 62 3.75 3.75 10.36
C GLU A 62 3.29 3.02 11.63
N SER A 63 1.98 2.85 11.86
CA SER A 63 1.41 2.14 13.01
C SER A 63 0.06 1.48 12.71
N HIS A 64 -0.30 0.43 13.46
CA HIS A 64 -1.64 -0.15 13.49
C HIS A 64 -2.73 0.87 13.87
N LEU A 65 -2.41 1.92 14.65
CA LEU A 65 -3.39 2.98 14.94
C LEU A 65 -3.79 3.78 13.68
N GLU A 66 -2.88 3.91 12.72
CA GLU A 66 -3.20 4.52 11.42
C GLU A 66 -4.02 3.57 10.54
N ALA A 67 -3.85 2.24 10.71
CA ALA A 67 -4.72 1.24 10.11
C ALA A 67 -6.13 1.28 10.73
N ARG A 68 -6.24 1.49 12.05
CA ARG A 68 -7.51 1.73 12.73
C ARG A 68 -8.20 2.98 12.21
N LEU A 69 -7.45 4.07 12.01
CA LEU A 69 -8.00 5.29 11.42
C LEU A 69 -8.61 5.02 10.03
N TRP A 70 -7.94 4.24 9.18
CA TRP A 70 -8.52 3.81 7.90
C TRP A 70 -9.79 2.96 8.09
N ASN A 71 -9.78 2.01 9.04
CA ASN A 71 -10.95 1.21 9.34
C ASN A 71 -12.15 2.09 9.75
N ASP A 72 -11.94 3.08 10.61
CA ASP A 72 -12.99 4.00 11.06
C ASP A 72 -13.54 4.83 9.89
N VAL A 73 -12.67 5.28 8.97
CA VAL A 73 -13.07 5.96 7.73
C VAL A 73 -13.93 5.05 6.85
N PHE A 74 -13.55 3.78 6.67
CA PHE A 74 -14.32 2.83 5.87
C PHE A 74 -15.69 2.54 6.50
N VAL A 75 -15.72 2.27 7.81
CA VAL A 75 -16.96 2.06 8.57
C VAL A 75 -17.90 3.25 8.43
N ALA A 76 -17.38 4.47 8.59
CA ALA A 76 -18.16 5.70 8.45
C ALA A 76 -18.69 5.90 7.03
N ALA A 77 -17.86 5.68 6.00
CA ALA A 77 -18.25 5.82 4.60
C ALA A 77 -19.31 4.79 4.19
N GLN A 78 -19.16 3.55 4.64
CA GLN A 78 -20.14 2.49 4.40
C GLN A 78 -21.45 2.78 5.12
N GLY A 79 -21.40 3.26 6.38
CA GLY A 79 -22.58 3.72 7.11
C GLY A 79 -23.31 4.86 6.41
N TYR A 80 -22.57 5.83 5.86
CA TYR A 80 -23.13 7.00 5.18
C TYR A 80 -24.00 6.63 3.96
N ILE A 81 -23.63 5.59 3.22
CA ILE A 81 -24.38 5.12 2.04
C ILE A 81 -25.22 3.86 2.28
N GLY A 82 -25.32 3.37 3.52
CA GLY A 82 -26.06 2.15 3.86
C GLY A 82 -25.45 0.86 3.29
N MET A 83 -24.13 0.83 3.09
CA MET A 83 -23.38 -0.31 2.55
C MET A 83 -22.99 -1.32 3.64
N PRO A 84 -23.05 -2.65 3.37
CA PRO A 84 -22.58 -3.66 4.32
C PRO A 84 -21.10 -3.50 4.69
N GLN A 85 -20.74 -3.75 5.95
CA GLN A 85 -19.34 -3.77 6.42
C GLN A 85 -18.50 -4.82 5.66
N GLY A 86 -17.21 -4.53 5.45
CA GLY A 86 -16.33 -5.41 4.64
C GLY A 86 -16.58 -5.37 3.13
N THR A 87 -17.41 -4.45 2.62
CA THR A 87 -17.56 -4.24 1.16
C THR A 87 -16.37 -3.48 0.59
N ILE A 88 -15.86 -2.47 1.31
CA ILE A 88 -14.58 -1.85 0.99
C ILE A 88 -13.47 -2.87 1.23
N ARG A 89 -12.52 -2.96 0.29
CA ARG A 89 -11.32 -3.80 0.45
C ARG A 89 -10.05 -2.99 0.29
N ALA A 90 -9.04 -3.27 1.10
CA ALA A 90 -7.80 -2.53 1.13
C ALA A 90 -6.59 -3.44 1.27
N THR A 91 -5.55 -3.16 0.48
CA THR A 91 -4.20 -3.69 0.72
C THR A 91 -3.33 -2.59 1.31
N VAL A 92 -2.55 -2.92 2.34
CA VAL A 92 -1.54 -1.99 2.90
C VAL A 92 -0.18 -2.19 2.24
N LEU A 93 0.46 -1.11 1.79
CA LEU A 93 1.90 -1.11 1.49
C LEU A 93 2.67 -1.17 2.80
N LEU A 94 3.35 -2.28 3.06
CA LEU A 94 4.17 -2.40 4.25
C LEU A 94 5.56 -1.80 4.02
N GLU A 95 5.59 -0.50 3.72
CA GLU A 95 6.77 0.20 3.18
C GLU A 95 7.43 1.14 4.19
N THR A 96 7.20 0.94 5.49
CA THR A 96 7.88 1.67 6.56
C THR A 96 8.51 0.70 7.55
N ILE A 97 9.67 1.08 8.13
CA ILE A 97 10.39 0.20 9.05
C ILE A 97 9.59 -0.05 10.34
N THR A 98 8.78 0.92 10.79
CA THR A 98 7.95 0.76 11.98
C THR A 98 6.77 -0.17 11.73
N ALA A 99 6.09 -0.07 10.59
CA ALA A 99 5.02 -0.99 10.23
C ALA A 99 5.48 -2.45 10.08
N ALA A 100 6.76 -2.69 9.78
CA ALA A 100 7.30 -4.06 9.77
C ALA A 100 7.23 -4.77 11.12
N PHE A 101 7.14 -4.03 12.23
CA PHE A 101 6.97 -4.59 13.56
C PHE A 101 5.50 -4.70 14.00
N GLU A 102 4.56 -4.13 13.23
CA GLU A 102 3.13 -4.06 13.57
C GLU A 102 2.25 -4.73 12.48
N MET A 103 2.81 -5.63 11.67
CA MET A 103 2.10 -6.29 10.56
C MET A 103 0.80 -6.97 10.99
N ASP A 104 0.84 -7.67 12.11
CA ASP A 104 -0.26 -8.51 12.57
C ASP A 104 -1.38 -7.65 13.17
N GLU A 105 -1.00 -6.60 13.87
CA GLU A 105 -1.86 -5.57 14.44
C GLU A 105 -2.52 -4.74 13.33
N ILE A 106 -1.78 -4.36 12.28
CA ILE A 106 -2.34 -3.68 11.09
C ILE A 106 -3.42 -4.56 10.44
N LEU A 107 -3.14 -5.85 10.24
CA LEU A 107 -4.14 -6.78 9.70
C LEU A 107 -5.33 -6.96 10.64
N TYR A 108 -5.12 -6.92 11.96
CA TYR A 108 -6.19 -7.03 12.94
C TYR A 108 -7.11 -5.80 12.94
N GLU A 109 -6.55 -4.60 12.91
CA GLU A 109 -7.30 -3.34 12.88
C GLU A 109 -8.13 -3.21 11.59
N LEU A 110 -7.62 -3.75 10.48
CA LEU A 110 -8.30 -3.78 9.19
C LEU A 110 -9.01 -5.10 8.89
N ARG A 111 -9.21 -6.01 9.84
CA ARG A 111 -9.63 -7.42 9.57
C ARG A 111 -10.89 -7.58 8.70
N GLU A 112 -11.85 -6.66 8.80
CA GLU A 112 -13.07 -6.70 7.98
C GLU A 112 -12.84 -6.21 6.54
N HIS A 113 -11.82 -5.36 6.34
CA HIS A 113 -11.56 -4.63 5.10
C HIS A 113 -10.25 -5.04 4.42
N SER A 114 -9.38 -5.81 5.07
CA SER A 114 -8.05 -6.15 4.55
C SER A 114 -8.12 -7.24 3.47
N THR A 115 -7.31 -7.08 2.43
CA THR A 115 -6.98 -8.13 1.47
C THR A 115 -5.53 -8.59 1.56
N GLY A 116 -4.69 -7.90 2.34
CA GLY A 116 -3.29 -8.28 2.50
C GLY A 116 -2.32 -7.13 2.60
N LEU A 117 -1.03 -7.48 2.51
CA LEU A 117 0.11 -6.58 2.60
C LEU A 117 0.97 -6.69 1.34
N ASN A 118 1.66 -5.61 1.01
CA ASN A 118 2.60 -5.54 -0.10
C ASN A 118 4.03 -5.18 0.35
N CYS A 119 5.03 -5.81 -0.27
CA CYS A 119 6.43 -5.50 -0.03
C CYS A 119 6.90 -4.27 -0.84
N GLY A 120 7.53 -3.31 -0.17
CA GLY A 120 8.22 -2.18 -0.81
C GLY A 120 9.74 -2.27 -0.63
N ARG A 121 10.52 -1.81 -1.63
CA ARG A 121 11.98 -1.67 -1.51
C ARG A 121 12.37 -0.23 -1.15
N TRP A 122 12.11 0.72 -2.06
CA TRP A 122 12.63 2.08 -1.95
C TRP A 122 12.08 2.86 -0.76
N ASP A 123 10.76 2.86 -0.58
CA ASP A 123 10.13 3.52 0.58
C ASP A 123 10.52 2.86 1.91
N TYR A 124 10.71 1.53 1.91
CA TYR A 124 11.13 0.80 3.11
C TYR A 124 12.56 1.16 3.54
N ILE A 125 13.53 1.15 2.62
CA ILE A 125 14.91 1.56 2.94
C ILE A 125 15.00 3.06 3.26
N PHE A 126 14.18 3.89 2.61
CA PHE A 126 14.05 5.31 2.97
C PHE A 126 13.56 5.46 4.41
N SER A 127 12.52 4.72 4.80
CA SER A 127 11.99 4.71 6.16
C SER A 127 13.02 4.22 7.17
N TYR A 128 13.79 3.17 6.85
CA TYR A 128 14.91 2.69 7.66
C TYR A 128 15.91 3.80 7.95
N ILE A 129 16.41 4.48 6.90
CA ILE A 129 17.36 5.59 7.04
C ILE A 129 16.73 6.73 7.85
N LYS A 130 15.49 7.13 7.53
CA LYS A 130 14.77 8.23 8.21
C LYS A 130 14.64 7.99 9.70
N LYS A 131 14.27 6.77 10.10
CA LYS A 131 14.03 6.40 11.50
C LYS A 131 15.31 6.13 12.28
N LEU A 132 16.36 5.66 11.62
CA LEU A 132 17.64 5.33 12.25
C LEU A 132 18.74 6.37 12.00
N LYS A 133 18.40 7.57 11.50
CA LYS A 133 19.34 8.63 11.09
C LYS A 133 20.34 9.07 12.17
N THR A 134 20.01 8.87 13.46
CA THR A 134 20.88 9.24 14.59
C THR A 134 21.81 8.11 15.03
N HIS A 135 21.74 6.94 14.41
CA HIS A 135 22.54 5.77 14.73
C HIS A 135 23.69 5.64 13.73
N SER A 136 24.90 6.03 14.15
CA SER A 136 26.10 6.00 13.29
C SER A 136 26.50 4.58 12.84
N ASP A 137 26.02 3.54 13.53
CA ASP A 137 26.21 2.12 13.21
C ASP A 137 25.16 1.56 12.22
N ARG A 138 24.24 2.39 11.71
CA ARG A 138 23.10 1.99 10.85
C ARG A 138 23.10 2.65 9.47
N VAL A 139 24.28 3.03 8.99
CA VAL A 139 24.46 3.56 7.63
C VAL A 139 24.36 2.43 6.61
N LEU A 140 23.51 2.60 5.61
CA LEU A 140 23.39 1.64 4.50
C LEU A 140 24.46 1.91 3.43
N PRO A 141 24.90 0.88 2.68
CA PRO A 141 25.72 1.08 1.49
C PRO A 141 24.89 1.75 0.38
N ASP A 142 25.50 1.86 -0.80
CA ASP A 142 24.80 2.35 -1.98
C ASP A 142 23.48 1.62 -2.18
N ARG A 143 22.42 2.40 -2.40
CA ARG A 143 21.03 1.89 -2.42
C ARG A 143 20.80 0.78 -3.46
N SER A 144 21.61 0.74 -4.52
CA SER A 144 21.62 -0.31 -5.54
C SER A 144 22.03 -1.67 -4.98
N GLU A 145 22.96 -1.69 -4.03
CA GLU A 145 23.46 -2.90 -3.34
C GLU A 145 22.48 -3.43 -2.29
N VAL A 146 21.59 -2.57 -1.80
CA VAL A 146 20.52 -2.96 -0.86
C VAL A 146 19.39 -3.66 -1.63
N THR A 147 19.64 -4.86 -2.15
CA THR A 147 18.68 -5.70 -2.88
C THR A 147 17.66 -6.37 -1.93
N MET A 148 16.62 -6.99 -2.49
CA MET A 148 15.66 -7.77 -1.68
C MET A 148 16.29 -9.01 -1.03
N GLU A 149 17.49 -9.42 -1.48
CA GLU A 149 18.24 -10.57 -0.93
C GLU A 149 19.07 -10.19 0.29
N ALA A 150 19.29 -8.89 0.57
CA ALA A 150 19.98 -8.46 1.77
C ALA A 150 19.32 -9.07 3.02
N PRO A 151 20.07 -9.49 4.06
CA PRO A 151 19.51 -10.29 5.16
C PRO A 151 18.27 -9.66 5.84
N PHE A 152 18.29 -8.35 6.10
CA PHE A 152 17.16 -7.67 6.72
C PHE A 152 15.96 -7.51 5.79
N MET A 153 16.19 -7.32 4.48
CA MET A 153 15.12 -7.29 3.47
C MET A 153 14.47 -8.67 3.31
N THR A 154 15.28 -9.73 3.28
CA THR A 154 14.80 -11.11 3.26
C THR A 154 13.98 -11.44 4.51
N ALA A 155 14.45 -11.01 5.69
CA ALA A 155 13.72 -11.20 6.95
C ALA A 155 12.36 -10.48 6.93
N TYR A 156 12.34 -9.24 6.45
CA TYR A 156 11.13 -8.44 6.24
C TYR A 156 10.12 -9.17 5.33
N VAL A 157 10.54 -9.64 4.15
CA VAL A 157 9.67 -10.35 3.20
C VAL A 157 9.15 -11.66 3.81
N LYS A 158 10.02 -12.48 4.41
CA LYS A 158 9.62 -13.74 5.04
C LYS A 158 8.60 -13.52 6.17
N ARG A 159 8.80 -12.47 6.98
CA ARG A 159 7.88 -12.11 8.06
C ARG A 159 6.53 -11.64 7.52
N LEU A 160 6.52 -10.87 6.43
CA LEU A 160 5.30 -10.44 5.76
C LEU A 160 4.51 -11.65 5.23
N ILE A 161 5.16 -12.54 4.51
CA ILE A 161 4.54 -13.78 3.97
C ILE A 161 3.94 -14.61 5.11
N TYR A 162 4.72 -14.87 6.15
CA TYR A 162 4.26 -15.64 7.31
C TYR A 162 3.03 -15.01 7.96
N THR A 163 3.08 -13.70 8.22
CA THR A 163 2.00 -12.98 8.91
C THR A 163 0.73 -12.94 8.07
N CYS A 164 0.83 -12.62 6.78
CA CYS A 164 -0.30 -12.61 5.86
C CYS A 164 -0.96 -13.99 5.76
N HIS A 165 -0.19 -15.05 5.50
CA HIS A 165 -0.75 -16.39 5.32
C HIS A 165 -1.36 -16.94 6.61
N ARG A 166 -0.77 -16.64 7.77
CA ARG A 166 -1.35 -17.00 9.08
C ARG A 166 -2.73 -16.37 9.28
N ARG A 167 -2.99 -15.21 8.69
CA ARG A 167 -4.27 -14.47 8.75
C ARG A 167 -5.18 -14.70 7.55
N GLY A 168 -4.80 -15.58 6.61
CA GLY A 168 -5.57 -15.82 5.38
C GLY A 168 -5.58 -14.64 4.39
N ALA A 169 -4.61 -13.72 4.50
CA ALA A 169 -4.49 -12.53 3.66
C ALA A 169 -3.42 -12.71 2.58
N HIS A 170 -3.48 -11.92 1.50
CA HIS A 170 -2.47 -11.97 0.44
C HIS A 170 -1.14 -11.36 0.87
N ALA A 171 -0.04 -11.98 0.44
CA ALA A 171 1.31 -11.43 0.52
C ALA A 171 1.79 -11.08 -0.89
N MET A 172 1.89 -9.79 -1.20
CA MET A 172 2.33 -9.33 -2.53
C MET A 172 3.80 -8.96 -2.56
N GLY A 173 4.47 -9.34 -3.65
CA GLY A 173 5.86 -9.01 -3.95
C GLY A 173 6.06 -7.54 -4.37
N GLY A 174 7.32 -7.17 -4.57
CA GLY A 174 7.73 -5.84 -4.98
C GLY A 174 7.53 -5.56 -6.48
N MET A 175 7.92 -4.35 -6.88
CA MET A 175 7.84 -3.87 -8.26
C MET A 175 9.07 -4.30 -9.08
N ALA A 176 8.84 -4.77 -10.31
CA ALA A 176 9.83 -4.79 -11.39
C ALA A 176 9.58 -3.57 -12.31
N ALA A 177 10.47 -2.58 -12.24
CA ALA A 177 10.26 -1.25 -12.87
C ALA A 177 11.01 -1.08 -14.21
N GLN A 178 11.57 -2.15 -14.76
CA GLN A 178 12.32 -2.12 -16.01
C GLN A 178 11.38 -1.78 -17.18
N ILE A 179 11.73 -0.75 -17.97
CA ILE A 179 10.97 -0.35 -19.16
C ILE A 179 11.64 -0.99 -20.39
N PRO A 180 10.91 -1.77 -21.21
CA PRO A 180 11.45 -2.33 -22.44
C PRO A 180 11.93 -1.23 -23.39
N ILE A 181 13.12 -1.41 -23.96
CA ILE A 181 13.72 -0.50 -24.93
C ILE A 181 13.33 -0.96 -26.34
N LYS A 182 12.67 -0.07 -27.09
CA LYS A 182 12.28 -0.34 -28.47
C LYS A 182 13.54 -0.59 -29.32
N ASN A 183 13.55 -1.72 -30.05
CA ASN A 183 14.64 -2.16 -30.93
C ASN A 183 15.95 -2.58 -30.24
N ASP A 184 15.98 -2.84 -28.94
CA ASP A 184 17.15 -3.39 -28.26
C ASP A 184 16.80 -4.72 -27.56
N SER A 185 16.83 -5.82 -28.34
CA SER A 185 16.53 -7.17 -27.83
C SER A 185 17.48 -7.57 -26.69
N ALA A 186 18.76 -7.24 -26.81
CA ALA A 186 19.77 -7.61 -25.82
C ALA A 186 19.55 -6.89 -24.48
N ALA A 187 19.19 -5.60 -24.49
CA ALA A 187 18.83 -4.89 -23.27
C ALA A 187 17.53 -5.42 -22.65
N ASN A 188 16.55 -5.78 -23.48
CA ASN A 188 15.29 -6.37 -23.01
C ASN A 188 15.50 -7.76 -22.39
N GLU A 189 16.32 -8.61 -23.00
CA GLU A 189 16.68 -9.93 -22.47
C GLU A 189 17.39 -9.80 -21.13
N ARG A 190 18.36 -8.87 -21.00
CA ARG A 190 18.99 -8.58 -19.70
C ARG A 190 18.00 -8.09 -18.66
N ALA A 191 17.06 -7.23 -19.05
CA ALA A 191 16.03 -6.72 -18.14
C ALA A 191 15.08 -7.84 -17.67
N ILE A 192 14.63 -8.70 -18.59
CA ILE A 192 13.77 -9.86 -18.30
C ILE A 192 14.51 -10.85 -17.39
N ALA A 193 15.79 -11.12 -17.67
CA ALA A 193 16.59 -12.02 -16.85
C ALA A 193 16.76 -11.53 -15.40
N GLY A 194 16.64 -10.22 -15.16
CA GLY A 194 16.67 -9.62 -13.81
C GLY A 194 15.30 -9.55 -13.11
N VAL A 195 14.24 -10.11 -13.69
CA VAL A 195 12.93 -10.28 -13.04
C VAL A 195 12.87 -11.66 -12.40
N HIS A 196 12.77 -11.71 -11.07
CA HIS A 196 12.72 -12.94 -10.26
C HIS A 196 11.51 -12.91 -9.31
#